data_AF-A0A7S0CVK7-F1
#
_entry.id   AF-A0A7S0CVK7-F1
#
_cell.length_a   1.000
_cell.length_b   1.000
_cell.length_c   1.000
_cell.angle_alpha   90.00
_cell.angle_beta   90.00
_cell.angle_gamma   90.00
#
_symmetry.space_group_name_H-M   'P 1'
#
loop_
_entity.id
_entity.type
_entity.pdbx_description
1 polymer ?
#
loop_
_entity_poly.entity_id
_entity_poly.type
_entity_poly.pdbx_seq_one_letter_code
_entity_poly.pdbx_strand_id
1 'polypeptide(L)'
;RSPWRRESQTRAFRVSFRGAMETDSTQQIKNSRAAVAQAIHARGGKLAASAGRSNMPFATHQAALQALANGEPVPYPASLRIVVHEGDRAPQGEGKEEKKPPGYSRNTSGGFFTS
;
A
#
# COMPACT_ATOMS: atom_id res chain seq x y z
N ARG A 1 -47.34 -48.81 2.64
CA ARG A 1 -47.28 -47.60 3.50
C ARG A 1 -46.03 -47.75 4.37
N SER A 2 -44.96 -47.05 4.01
CA SER A 2 -43.66 -47.10 4.72
C SER A 2 -43.26 -45.67 5.09
N PRO A 3 -42.95 -45.37 6.37
CA PRO A 3 -42.81 -44.00 6.86
C PRO A 3 -41.34 -43.63 7.02
N TRP A 4 -40.61 -43.38 5.94
CA TRP A 4 -39.23 -42.86 6.02
C TRP A 4 -38.96 -41.92 4.84
N ARG A 5 -39.46 -40.70 4.93
CA ARG A 5 -39.06 -39.61 4.03
C ARG A 5 -39.17 -38.27 4.76
N ARG A 6 -38.16 -37.95 5.58
CA ARG A 6 -37.80 -36.60 6.03
C ARG A 6 -36.62 -36.67 7.00
N GLU A 7 -35.39 -36.79 6.49
CA GLU A 7 -34.19 -36.50 7.28
C GLU A 7 -32.93 -36.49 6.41
N SER A 8 -32.78 -35.50 5.53
CA SER A 8 -31.53 -35.34 4.76
C SER A 8 -31.28 -33.90 4.30
N GLN A 9 -31.58 -32.89 5.11
CA GLN A 9 -31.16 -31.50 4.83
C GLN A 9 -30.90 -30.71 6.12
N THR A 10 -29.89 -31.12 6.89
CA THR A 10 -29.33 -30.27 7.98
C THR A 10 -27.93 -30.73 8.39
N ARG A 11 -27.07 -31.04 7.42
CA ARG A 11 -25.63 -31.29 7.68
C ARG A 11 -24.77 -30.42 6.77
N ALA A 12 -24.70 -29.13 7.06
CA ALA A 12 -23.59 -28.27 6.61
C ALA A 12 -23.63 -26.87 7.23
N PHE A 13 -23.77 -26.70 8.54
CA PHE A 13 -23.40 -25.44 9.21
C PHE A 13 -23.07 -25.72 10.67
N ARG A 14 -21.92 -26.36 10.88
CA ARG A 14 -21.26 -26.33 12.20
C ARG A 14 -19.88 -25.72 11.98
N VAL A 15 -19.88 -24.42 11.67
CA VAL A 15 -18.69 -23.60 11.93
C VAL A 15 -18.59 -23.53 13.43
N SER A 16 -17.57 -24.20 13.97
CA SER A 16 -17.21 -24.18 15.37
C SER A 16 -17.13 -22.73 15.86
N PHE A 17 -18.15 -22.32 16.62
CA PHE A 17 -18.05 -21.19 17.53
C PHE A 17 -17.01 -21.56 18.59
N ARG A 18 -15.76 -21.15 18.38
CA ARG A 18 -14.71 -21.24 19.39
C ARG A 18 -14.04 -19.88 19.48
N GLY A 19 -14.38 -19.16 20.54
CA GLY A 19 -13.82 -17.85 20.89
C GLY A 19 -14.65 -16.70 20.34
N ALA A 20 -15.53 -16.13 21.17
CA ALA A 20 -15.87 -14.73 21.02
C ALA A 20 -14.57 -13.94 21.22
N MET A 21 -13.92 -13.54 20.13
CA MET A 21 -12.91 -12.49 20.19
C MET A 21 -13.69 -11.22 20.53
N GLU A 22 -13.65 -10.81 21.80
CA GLU A 22 -13.90 -9.42 22.17
C GLU A 22 -12.94 -8.58 21.33
N THR A 23 -13.40 -8.05 20.20
CA THR A 23 -12.63 -7.11 19.41
C THR A 23 -12.53 -5.85 20.24
N ASP A 24 -11.33 -5.58 20.73
CA ASP A 24 -10.99 -4.35 21.43
C ASP A 24 -11.59 -3.13 20.69
N SER A 25 -12.18 -2.20 21.44
CA SER A 25 -12.90 -1.05 20.87
C SER A 25 -12.03 -0.23 19.91
N THR A 26 -10.70 -0.19 20.12
CA THR A 26 -9.79 0.49 19.20
C THR A 26 -9.69 -0.22 17.84
N GLN A 27 -9.81 -1.55 17.81
CA GLN A 27 -9.81 -2.32 16.57
C GLN A 27 -11.11 -2.13 15.79
N GLN A 28 -12.25 -2.02 16.48
CA GLN A 28 -13.52 -1.69 15.83
C GLN A 28 -13.46 -0.31 15.16
N ILE A 29 -12.89 0.70 15.84
CA ILE A 29 -12.70 2.05 15.28
C ILE A 29 -11.72 2.04 14.10
N LYS A 30 -10.61 1.29 14.17
CA LYS A 30 -9.67 1.16 13.05
C LYS A 30 -10.33 0.54 11.82
N ASN A 31 -11.10 -0.53 12.04
CA ASN A 31 -11.79 -1.24 10.97
C ASN A 31 -12.87 -0.38 10.31
N SER A 32 -13.63 0.40 11.09
CA SER A 32 -14.65 1.29 10.53
C SER A 32 -14.02 2.40 9.67
N ARG A 33 -12.93 3.01 10.13
CA ARG A 33 -12.21 4.04 9.36
C ARG A 33 -11.57 3.47 8.09
N ALA A 34 -10.99 2.28 8.17
CA ALA A 34 -10.42 1.59 7.01
C ALA A 34 -11.50 1.25 5.96
N ALA A 35 -12.67 0.78 6.39
CA ALA A 35 -13.79 0.46 5.50
C ALA A 35 -14.31 1.70 4.76
N VAL A 36 -14.41 2.84 5.43
CA VAL A 36 -14.79 4.11 4.79
C VAL A 36 -13.77 4.53 3.74
N ALA A 37 -12.48 4.46 4.05
CA ALA A 37 -11.42 4.76 3.08
C ALA A 37 -11.50 3.84 1.85
N GLN A 38 -11.65 2.53 2.06
CA GLN A 38 -11.82 1.55 0.98
C GLN A 38 -13.07 1.79 0.13
N ALA A 39 -14.19 2.17 0.75
CA ALA A 39 -15.43 2.47 0.02
C ALA A 39 -15.28 3.70 -0.90
N ILE A 40 -14.53 4.72 -0.46
CA ILE A 40 -14.18 5.88 -1.30
C ILE A 40 -13.34 5.43 -2.51
N HIS A 41 -12.41 4.50 -2.31
CA HIS A 41 -11.61 3.93 -3.41
C HIS A 41 -12.44 3.08 -4.39
N ALA A 42 -13.32 2.22 -3.88
CA ALA A 42 -14.11 1.30 -4.70
C ALA A 42 -15.13 2.00 -5.62
N ARG A 43 -15.58 3.22 -5.26
CA ARG A 43 -16.52 4.03 -6.08
C ARG A 43 -15.88 4.74 -7.27
N GLY A 44 -14.69 4.33 -7.71
CA GLY A 44 -14.01 4.91 -8.86
C GLY A 44 -13.23 6.20 -8.55
N GLY A 45 -13.10 6.54 -7.26
CA GLY A 45 -12.04 7.43 -6.81
C GLY A 45 -10.70 6.73 -7.03
N LYS A 46 -10.17 6.80 -8.26
CA LYS A 46 -8.75 6.52 -8.50
C LYS A 46 -8.02 7.26 -7.40
N LEU A 47 -7.21 6.56 -6.60
CA LEU A 47 -6.22 7.23 -5.77
C LEU A 47 -5.51 8.19 -6.72
N ALA A 48 -5.85 9.48 -6.66
CA ALA A 48 -5.12 10.49 -7.39
C ALA A 48 -3.69 10.23 -6.97
N ALA A 49 -2.84 9.78 -7.90
CA ALA A 49 -1.49 9.31 -7.62
C ALA A 49 -0.92 10.26 -6.58
N SER A 50 -0.75 9.76 -5.33
CA SER A 50 -0.72 10.58 -4.12
C SER A 50 -0.03 11.89 -4.43
N ALA A 51 -0.82 12.96 -4.60
CA ALA A 51 -0.30 14.25 -5.01
C ALA A 51 0.57 14.66 -3.84
N GLY A 52 1.88 14.43 -3.98
CA GLY A 52 2.81 14.50 -2.88
C GLY A 52 2.65 15.84 -2.16
N ARG A 53 2.93 15.86 -0.87
CA ARG A 53 2.86 17.11 -0.11
C ARG A 53 3.94 18.04 -0.63
N SER A 54 3.54 19.20 -1.13
CA SER A 54 4.48 20.19 -1.66
C SER A 54 4.68 21.36 -0.71
N ASN A 55 5.88 21.91 -0.68
CA ASN A 55 6.21 23.10 0.11
C ASN A 55 5.52 24.39 -0.40
N MET A 56 5.16 24.45 -1.68
CA MET A 56 4.46 25.58 -2.30
C MET A 56 3.47 25.13 -3.40
N PRO A 57 2.44 25.94 -3.71
CA PRO A 57 1.56 25.71 -4.84
C PRO A 57 2.30 25.69 -6.19
N PHE A 58 1.74 24.97 -7.17
CA PHE A 58 2.32 24.89 -8.52
C PHE A 58 2.34 26.26 -9.22
N ALA A 59 1.26 27.04 -9.09
CA ALA A 59 1.12 28.33 -9.77
C ALA A 59 2.21 29.34 -9.35
N THR A 60 2.55 29.39 -8.06
CA THR A 60 3.62 30.26 -7.54
C THR A 60 4.99 29.86 -8.04
N HIS A 61 5.28 28.56 -8.10
CA HIS A 61 6.52 28.04 -8.67
C HIS A 61 6.61 28.36 -10.17
N GLN A 62 5.51 28.18 -10.91
CA GLN A 62 5.46 28.49 -12.33
C GLN A 62 5.69 29.97 -12.61
N ALA A 63 5.09 30.87 -11.83
CA ALA A 63 5.30 32.31 -11.94
C ALA A 63 6.77 32.70 -11.65
N ALA A 64 7.38 32.10 -10.63
CA ALA A 64 8.79 32.33 -10.30
C ALA A 64 9.73 31.85 -11.42
N LEU A 65 9.46 30.69 -12.03
CA LEU A 65 10.22 30.21 -13.19
C LEU A 65 10.06 31.10 -14.41
N GLN A 66 8.86 31.63 -14.64
CA GLN A 66 8.62 32.57 -15.75
C GLN A 66 9.38 33.88 -15.54
N ALA A 67 9.38 34.43 -14.33
CA ALA A 67 10.15 35.64 -14.00
C ALA A 67 11.66 35.41 -14.17
N LEU A 68 12.17 34.25 -13.73
CA LEU A 68 13.57 33.87 -13.92
C LEU A 68 13.92 33.76 -15.42
N ALA A 69 13.04 33.16 -16.23
CA ALA A 69 13.23 33.06 -17.67
C ALA A 69 13.24 34.43 -18.38
N ASN A 70 12.52 35.41 -17.82
CA ASN A 70 12.53 36.79 -18.31
C ASN A 70 13.78 37.58 -17.88
N GLY A 71 14.67 37.00 -17.07
CA GLY A 71 15.90 37.63 -16.58
C GLY A 71 15.74 38.44 -15.30
N GLU A 72 14.59 38.35 -14.63
CA GLU A 72 14.36 39.02 -13.35
C GLU A 72 15.14 38.35 -12.21
N PRO A 73 15.61 39.11 -11.21
CA PRO A 73 16.31 38.56 -10.06
C PRO A 73 15.33 37.83 -9.12
N VAL A 74 15.20 36.52 -9.31
CA VAL A 74 14.34 35.65 -8.48
C VAL A 74 15.16 34.97 -7.37
N PRO A 75 14.75 35.08 -6.10
CA PRO A 75 15.41 34.38 -4.99
C PRO A 75 15.33 32.85 -5.13
N TYR A 76 16.43 32.16 -4.80
CA TYR A 76 16.54 30.70 -4.89
C TYR A 76 15.41 29.91 -4.19
N PRO A 77 14.92 30.29 -3.00
CA PRO A 77 13.81 29.57 -2.36
C PRO A 77 12.48 29.70 -3.11
N ALA A 78 12.31 30.75 -3.93
CA ALA A 78 11.07 30.99 -4.68
C ALA A 78 11.01 30.17 -5.98
N SER A 79 12.17 29.81 -6.55
CA SER A 79 12.25 28.96 -7.75
C SER A 79 12.23 27.47 -7.44
N LEU A 80 12.48 27.04 -6.20
CA LEU A 80 12.50 25.62 -5.82
C LEU A 80 11.17 25.13 -5.27
N ARG A 81 10.60 24.10 -5.91
CA ARG A 81 9.45 23.35 -5.39
C ARG A 81 9.82 21.91 -5.07
N ILE A 82 9.55 21.49 -3.84
CA ILE A 82 9.78 20.14 -3.34
C ILE A 82 8.43 19.45 -3.20
N VAL A 83 8.32 18.22 -3.72
CA VAL A 83 7.12 17.37 -3.62
C VAL A 83 7.52 16.07 -2.94
N VAL A 84 6.93 15.77 -1.79
CA VAL A 84 7.21 14.56 -1.01
C VAL A 84 6.08 13.56 -1.19
N HIS A 85 6.39 12.38 -1.71
CA HIS A 85 5.46 11.27 -1.85
C HIS A 85 5.58 10.32 -0.65
N GLU A 86 4.57 9.45 -0.46
CA GLU A 86 4.56 8.53 0.68
C GLU A 86 5.75 7.54 0.68
N GLY A 87 6.28 7.20 -0.50
CA GLY A 87 7.39 6.28 -0.66
C GLY A 87 7.12 4.91 -0.03
N ASP A 88 8.19 4.18 0.26
CA ASP A 88 8.13 2.97 1.06
C ASP A 88 8.33 3.29 2.55
N ARG A 89 7.58 2.60 3.42
CA ARG A 89 7.71 2.74 4.88
C ARG A 89 8.98 2.08 5.42
N ALA A 90 9.50 1.09 4.70
CA ALA A 90 10.70 0.39 5.11
C ALA A 90 11.91 1.33 4.94
N PRO A 91 12.76 1.48 5.97
CA PRO A 91 14.02 2.17 5.77
C PRO A 91 14.82 1.46 4.68
N GLN A 92 15.59 2.21 3.90
CA GLN A 92 16.46 1.63 2.89
C GLN A 92 17.51 0.75 3.59
N GLY A 93 17.34 -0.56 3.48
CA GLY A 93 18.32 -1.53 3.97
C GLY A 93 19.51 -1.62 3.04
N GLU A 94 20.63 -2.13 3.55
CA GLU A 94 21.70 -2.63 2.69
C GLU A 94 21.09 -3.74 1.82
N GLY A 95 21.20 -3.58 0.49
CA GLY A 95 20.59 -4.51 -0.46
C GLY A 95 20.96 -5.93 -0.10
N LYS A 96 19.97 -6.75 0.27
CA LYS A 96 20.24 -8.14 0.65
C LYS A 96 20.76 -8.86 -0.58
N GLU A 97 21.97 -9.38 -0.49
CA GLU A 97 22.50 -10.25 -1.53
C GLU A 97 21.64 -11.51 -1.57
N GLU A 98 20.80 -11.63 -2.60
CA GLU A 98 19.81 -12.70 -2.70
C GLU A 98 20.46 -14.07 -2.91
N LYS A 99 21.71 -14.10 -3.39
CA LYS A 99 22.42 -15.33 -3.75
C LYS A 99 23.90 -15.21 -3.44
N LYS A 100 24.44 -16.26 -2.80
CA LYS A 100 25.89 -16.42 -2.64
C LYS A 100 26.57 -16.55 -4.01
N PRO A 101 27.87 -16.21 -4.12
CA PRO A 101 28.58 -16.36 -5.37
C PRO A 101 28.55 -17.81 -5.88
N PRO A 102 28.46 -18.00 -7.21
CA PRO A 102 28.21 -19.29 -7.86
C PRO A 102 29.26 -20.40 -7.58
N GLY A 103 30.44 -20.02 -7.07
CA GLY A 103 31.49 -20.97 -6.67
C GLY A 103 31.27 -21.61 -5.29
N TYR A 104 30.47 -21.00 -4.42
CA TYR A 104 30.28 -21.45 -3.03
C TYR A 104 28.98 -22.22 -2.80
N SER A 105 28.03 -22.15 -3.74
CA SER A 105 26.71 -22.77 -3.60
C SER A 105 26.23 -23.37 -4.92
N ARG A 106 25.83 -24.64 -4.89
CA ARG A 106 25.22 -25.37 -6.01
C ARG A 106 23.88 -25.93 -5.55
N ASN A 107 22.93 -26.07 -6.48
CA ASN A 107 21.71 -26.81 -6.21
C ASN A 107 22.01 -28.33 -6.10
N THR A 108 21.01 -29.12 -5.74
CA THR A 108 21.15 -30.58 -5.57
C THR A 108 21.59 -31.32 -6.83
N SER A 109 21.39 -30.74 -8.01
CA SER A 109 21.84 -31.29 -9.30
C SER A 109 23.18 -30.72 -9.80
N GLY A 110 23.88 -29.89 -9.00
CA GLY A 110 25.18 -29.29 -9.35
C GLY A 110 25.11 -27.98 -10.17
N GLY A 111 23.91 -27.47 -10.44
CA GLY A 111 23.65 -26.20 -11.13
C GLY A 111 23.71 -24.96 -10.23
N PHE A 112 23.60 -23.79 -10.85
CA PHE A 112 23.53 -22.50 -10.15
C PHE A 112 22.10 -22.19 -9.67
N PHE A 113 21.97 -21.39 -8.61
CA PHE A 113 20.67 -20.87 -8.18
C PHE A 113 20.26 -19.69 -9.07
N THR A 114 19.17 -19.83 -9.82
CA THR A 114 18.56 -18.75 -10.61
C THR A 114 17.40 -18.12 -9.85
N SER A 115 16.96 -16.94 -10.29
CA SER A 115 15.91 -16.13 -9.65
C SER A 115 14.54 -16.67 -10.03
#